data_AF-A0A8X6LDT7-F1
#
_entry.id   AF-A0A8X6LDT7-F1
#
_cell.length_a   1.000
_cell.length_b   1.000
_cell.length_c   1.000
_cell.angle_alpha   90.00
_cell.angle_beta   90.00
_cell.angle_gamma   90.00
#
_symmetry.space_group_name_H-M   'P 1'
#
loop_
_entity.id
_entity.type
_entity.pdbx_description
1 polymer ?
#
loop_
_entity_poly.entity_id
_entity_poly.type
_entity_poly.pdbx_seq_one_letter_code
_entity_poly.pdbx_strand_id
1 'polypeptide(L)'
;MMPDLTYKESFTKIFVKHYGLISKMLSKSKDSETLSNRVVHVSVQLFSNEDLAYQMTKDYDLLQIMVDSLSCMMLSISQKSTLQCPEKNEHLVVDCGHHIMKEHCYWPLVSDLNNVLTHAAVAYEFLSDSNLLNQWFKFLSLFQGMNVNQRELKTHVEFESNTYYAAFSAELEASATPMWALISHLKSPVIVYNACLWTLRNVVYIICPKAAINNSRLPYILQTPDCWLFKKPKCY
;
A
#
# COMPACT_ATOMS: atom_id res chain seq x y z
N MET A 1 -10.21 -18.00 23.54
CA MET A 1 -11.28 -18.16 22.54
C MET A 1 -12.47 -17.35 23.03
N MET A 2 -13.05 -16.46 22.22
CA MET A 2 -14.24 -15.69 22.60
C MET A 2 -15.46 -16.63 22.65
N PRO A 3 -16.20 -16.72 23.77
CA PRO A 3 -17.14 -17.81 24.03
C PRO A 3 -18.54 -17.63 23.42
N ASP A 4 -18.96 -16.41 23.03
CA ASP A 4 -20.27 -16.12 22.44
C ASP A 4 -20.13 -15.60 21.00
N LEU A 5 -20.79 -16.28 20.07
CA LEU A 5 -20.78 -15.96 18.64
C LEU A 5 -21.48 -14.62 18.37
N THR A 6 -22.59 -14.36 19.07
CA THR A 6 -23.38 -13.12 18.91
C THR A 6 -22.54 -11.90 19.31
N TYR A 7 -21.84 -12.00 20.45
CA TYR A 7 -20.91 -10.99 20.89
C TYR A 7 -19.74 -10.83 19.91
N LYS A 8 -19.17 -11.93 19.37
CA LYS A 8 -18.09 -11.87 18.37
C LYS A 8 -18.51 -11.10 17.13
N GLU A 9 -19.66 -11.43 16.56
CA GLU A 9 -20.20 -10.75 15.37
C GLU A 9 -20.46 -9.26 15.65
N SER A 10 -21.15 -8.96 16.76
CA SER A 10 -21.47 -7.60 17.16
C SER A 10 -20.22 -6.75 17.39
N PHE A 11 -19.23 -7.32 18.08
CA PHE A 11 -17.97 -6.65 18.35
C PHE A 11 -17.14 -6.46 17.08
N THR A 12 -17.12 -7.46 16.19
CA THR A 12 -16.44 -7.35 14.89
C THR A 12 -17.02 -6.22 14.05
N LYS A 13 -18.36 -6.15 13.94
CA LYS A 13 -19.05 -5.06 13.24
C LYS A 13 -18.67 -3.67 13.79
N ILE A 14 -18.62 -3.52 15.11
CA ILE A 14 -18.21 -2.26 15.72
C ILE A 14 -16.74 -1.96 15.44
N PHE A 15 -15.87 -2.97 15.54
CA PHE A 15 -14.45 -2.84 15.23
C PHE A 15 -14.23 -2.34 13.80
N VAL A 16 -14.92 -2.93 12.80
CA VAL A 16 -14.87 -2.50 11.40
C VAL A 16 -15.22 -1.02 11.25
N LYS A 17 -16.33 -0.58 11.85
CA LYS A 17 -16.76 0.83 11.79
C LYS A 17 -15.77 1.81 12.42
N HIS A 18 -14.87 1.34 13.29
CA HIS A 18 -13.90 2.15 14.00
C HIS A 18 -12.51 2.16 13.37
N TYR A 19 -12.28 1.47 12.24
CA TYR A 19 -10.97 1.46 11.57
C TYR A 19 -10.41 2.85 11.30
N GLY A 20 -11.23 3.81 10.87
CA GLY A 20 -10.79 5.20 10.66
C GLY A 20 -10.34 5.89 11.96
N LEU A 21 -10.95 5.55 13.10
CA LEU A 21 -10.54 6.05 14.42
C LEU A 21 -9.28 5.34 14.93
N ILE A 22 -9.17 4.03 14.70
CA ILE A 22 -7.98 3.23 15.00
C ILE A 22 -6.78 3.78 14.23
N SER A 23 -6.94 4.06 12.93
CA SER A 23 -5.94 4.72 12.08
C SER A 23 -5.47 6.05 12.67
N LYS A 24 -6.41 6.92 13.06
CA LYS A 24 -6.09 8.22 13.69
C LYS A 24 -5.42 8.10 15.06
N MET A 25 -5.75 7.07 15.83
CA MET A 25 -5.14 6.80 17.12
C MET A 25 -3.70 6.31 16.93
N LEU A 26 -3.48 5.35 16.02
CA LEU A 26 -2.16 4.82 15.67
C LEU A 26 -1.23 5.94 15.17
N SER A 27 -1.74 6.83 14.32
CA SER A 27 -0.94 7.94 13.78
C SER A 27 -0.53 9.00 14.82
N LYS A 28 -1.20 9.06 15.97
CA LYS A 28 -0.94 10.03 17.05
C LYS A 28 -0.28 9.41 18.28
N SER A 29 -0.16 8.09 18.34
CA SER A 29 0.40 7.39 19.50
C SER A 29 1.89 7.72 19.65
N LYS A 30 2.32 7.90 20.90
CA LYS A 30 3.75 7.95 21.27
C LYS A 30 4.31 6.57 21.66
N ASP A 31 3.42 5.61 21.87
CA ASP A 31 3.71 4.21 22.15
C ASP A 31 3.07 3.39 21.03
N SER A 32 3.66 3.51 19.84
CA SER A 32 3.18 2.91 18.60
C SER A 32 3.26 1.38 18.67
N GLU A 33 4.32 0.81 19.25
CA GLU A 33 4.54 -0.63 19.37
C GLU A 33 3.46 -1.33 20.22
N THR A 34 3.25 -0.88 21.47
CA THR A 34 2.29 -1.52 22.37
C THR A 34 0.86 -1.44 21.83
N LEU A 35 0.51 -0.28 21.27
CA LEU A 35 -0.81 -0.09 20.69
C LEU A 35 -1.01 -0.95 19.44
N SER A 36 -0.01 -1.02 18.57
CA SER A 36 -0.01 -1.85 17.35
C SER A 36 -0.25 -3.31 17.68
N ASN A 37 0.49 -3.85 18.64
CA ASN A 37 0.36 -5.24 19.09
C ASN A 37 -1.06 -5.54 19.59
N ARG A 38 -1.65 -4.63 20.37
CA ARG A 38 -3.03 -4.81 20.87
C ARG A 38 -4.06 -4.82 19.76
N VAL A 39 -3.95 -3.90 18.79
CA VAL A 39 -4.86 -3.83 17.64
C VAL A 39 -4.80 -5.14 16.84
N VAL A 40 -3.59 -5.59 16.49
CA VAL A 40 -3.38 -6.83 15.73
C VAL A 40 -3.86 -8.07 16.50
N HIS A 41 -3.61 -8.14 17.81
CA HIS A 41 -4.10 -9.27 18.60
C HIS A 41 -5.63 -9.34 18.64
N VAL A 42 -6.31 -8.19 18.69
CA VAL A 42 -7.78 -8.17 18.62
C VAL A 42 -8.24 -8.57 17.22
N SER A 43 -7.72 -7.93 16.17
CA SER A 43 -8.18 -8.15 14.79
C SER A 43 -7.98 -9.59 14.33
N VAL A 44 -6.86 -10.24 14.65
CA VAL A 44 -6.60 -11.65 14.32
C VAL A 44 -7.64 -12.56 14.97
N GLN A 45 -8.10 -12.25 16.19
CA GLN A 45 -9.17 -13.03 16.83
C GLN A 45 -10.52 -12.83 16.13
N LEU A 46 -10.81 -11.62 15.65
CA LEU A 46 -12.06 -11.29 14.96
C LEU A 46 -12.12 -11.93 13.57
N PHE A 47 -11.08 -11.72 12.76
CA PHE A 47 -11.01 -12.15 11.35
C PHE A 47 -10.40 -13.55 11.14
N SER A 48 -10.26 -14.33 12.22
CA SER A 48 -9.81 -15.74 12.15
C SER A 48 -10.80 -16.68 11.45
N ASN A 49 -12.08 -16.31 11.35
CA ASN A 49 -13.11 -17.10 10.71
C ASN A 49 -13.44 -16.50 9.33
N GLU A 50 -13.32 -17.30 8.28
CA GLU A 50 -13.56 -16.88 6.89
C GLU A 50 -15.00 -16.39 6.67
N ASP A 51 -16.01 -17.11 7.17
CA ASP A 51 -17.42 -16.75 6.99
C ASP A 51 -17.72 -15.36 7.57
N LEU A 52 -17.19 -15.08 8.77
CA LEU A 52 -17.35 -13.79 9.42
C LEU A 52 -16.60 -12.68 8.68
N ALA A 53 -15.35 -12.93 8.25
CA ALA A 53 -14.58 -11.94 7.47
C ALA A 53 -15.25 -11.62 6.13
N TYR A 54 -15.80 -12.64 5.47
CA TYR A 54 -16.57 -12.49 4.24
C TYR A 54 -17.86 -11.72 4.47
N GLN A 55 -18.61 -12.04 5.54
CA GLN A 55 -19.80 -11.29 5.92
C GLN A 55 -19.49 -9.82 6.20
N MET A 56 -18.41 -9.51 6.93
CA MET A 56 -17.98 -8.14 7.17
C MET A 56 -17.62 -7.40 5.88
N THR A 57 -17.07 -8.11 4.90
CA THR A 57 -16.78 -7.58 3.57
C THR A 57 -18.05 -7.23 2.82
N LYS A 58 -19.06 -8.11 2.82
CA LYS A 58 -20.32 -7.93 2.10
C LYS A 58 -21.28 -6.92 2.73
N ASP A 59 -21.43 -6.98 4.06
CA ASP A 59 -22.51 -6.29 4.76
C ASP A 59 -22.05 -4.98 5.41
N TYR A 60 -20.73 -4.79 5.57
CA TYR A 60 -20.16 -3.70 6.37
C TYR A 60 -18.95 -3.02 5.72
N ASP A 61 -18.76 -3.18 4.41
CA ASP A 61 -17.75 -2.48 3.61
C ASP A 61 -16.31 -2.63 4.16
N LEU A 62 -15.98 -3.78 4.77
CA LEU A 62 -14.71 -4.01 5.46
C LEU A 62 -13.48 -3.59 4.63
N LEU A 63 -13.39 -4.09 3.39
CA LEU A 63 -12.25 -3.84 2.52
C LEU A 63 -12.12 -2.37 2.13
N GLN A 64 -13.25 -1.73 1.80
CA GLN A 64 -13.31 -0.32 1.46
C GLN A 64 -12.86 0.55 2.65
N ILE A 65 -13.37 0.27 3.85
CA ILE A 65 -12.99 0.97 5.08
C ILE A 65 -11.51 0.79 5.41
N MET A 66 -10.95 -0.42 5.23
CA MET A 66 -9.52 -0.69 5.45
C MET A 66 -8.64 0.11 4.48
N VAL A 67 -8.95 0.07 3.18
CA VAL A 67 -8.21 0.80 2.14
C VAL A 67 -8.31 2.31 2.35
N ASP A 68 -9.49 2.83 2.71
CA ASP A 68 -9.68 4.25 3.03
C ASP A 68 -8.88 4.67 4.27
N SER A 69 -8.86 3.83 5.31
CA SER A 69 -8.15 4.11 6.57
C SER A 69 -6.64 4.16 6.37
N LEU A 70 -6.10 3.27 5.53
CA LEU A 70 -4.70 3.28 5.10
C LEU A 70 -4.39 4.50 4.21
N SER A 71 -5.24 4.77 3.22
CA SER A 71 -5.09 5.89 2.30
C SER A 71 -5.09 7.23 3.02
N CYS A 72 -6.04 7.45 3.93
CA CYS A 72 -6.11 8.66 4.74
C CYS A 72 -4.84 8.84 5.58
N MET A 73 -4.30 7.76 6.16
CA MET A 73 -3.07 7.82 6.93
C MET A 73 -1.88 8.24 6.06
N MET A 74 -1.69 7.60 4.91
CA MET A 74 -0.57 7.91 4.00
C MET A 74 -0.70 9.30 3.37
N LEU A 75 -1.91 9.70 2.97
CA LEU A 75 -2.14 11.04 2.43
C LEU A 75 -1.84 12.14 3.45
N SER A 76 -2.09 11.89 4.75
CA SER A 76 -1.81 12.87 5.81
C SER A 76 -0.32 13.21 5.97
N ILE A 77 0.57 12.36 5.44
CA ILE A 77 2.02 12.51 5.48
C ILE A 77 2.65 12.59 4.08
N SER A 78 1.82 12.82 3.06
CA SER A 78 2.29 12.88 1.68
C SER A 78 2.92 14.24 1.35
N GLN A 79 3.91 14.21 0.47
CA GLN A 79 4.63 15.36 -0.05
C GLN A 79 4.72 15.28 -1.57
N LYS A 80 5.00 16.41 -2.24
CA LYS A 80 5.18 16.42 -3.70
C LYS A 80 6.41 15.61 -4.11
N SER A 81 6.28 14.81 -5.17
CA SER A 81 7.38 14.05 -5.74
C SER A 81 8.43 14.98 -6.35
N THR A 82 9.70 14.68 -6.09
CA THR A 82 10.85 15.40 -6.65
C THR A 82 11.36 14.76 -7.96
N LEU A 83 10.69 13.73 -8.47
CA LEU A 83 11.07 13.09 -9.73
C LEU A 83 10.86 14.02 -10.92
N GLN A 84 11.81 13.98 -11.86
CA GLN A 84 11.82 14.70 -13.14
C GLN A 84 11.80 16.23 -13.03
N CYS A 85 10.61 16.83 -13.11
CA CYS A 85 10.37 18.28 -13.08
C CYS A 85 9.57 18.61 -11.82
N PRO A 86 10.22 18.78 -10.66
CA PRO A 86 9.55 18.99 -9.37
C PRO A 86 8.50 20.12 -9.41
N GLU A 87 8.76 21.18 -10.16
CA GLU A 87 7.87 22.33 -10.27
C GLU A 87 6.54 22.05 -10.98
N LYS A 88 6.48 21.02 -11.84
CA LYS A 88 5.29 20.63 -12.60
C LYS A 88 4.72 19.28 -12.17
N ASN A 89 5.36 18.64 -11.18
CA ASN A 89 4.97 17.32 -10.72
C ASN A 89 3.93 17.45 -9.61
N GLU A 90 2.68 17.10 -9.93
CA GLU A 90 1.57 17.06 -8.97
C GLU A 90 1.42 15.67 -8.30
N HIS A 91 2.30 14.72 -8.61
CA HIS A 91 2.31 13.41 -7.97
C HIS A 91 2.68 13.54 -6.50
N LEU A 92 1.92 12.88 -5.62
CA LEU A 92 2.16 12.84 -4.19
C LEU A 92 2.84 11.52 -3.82
N VAL A 93 3.83 11.60 -2.95
CA VAL A 93 4.56 10.45 -2.39
C VAL A 93 4.61 10.54 -0.89
N VAL A 94 4.70 9.40 -0.21
CA VAL A 94 4.82 9.35 1.24
C VAL A 94 6.15 9.96 1.72
N ASP A 95 6.11 10.80 2.75
CA ASP A 95 7.30 11.23 3.47
C ASP A 95 7.84 10.11 4.38
N CYS A 96 8.90 9.44 3.91
CA CYS A 96 9.59 8.39 4.67
C CYS A 96 10.34 8.92 5.91
N GLY A 97 10.51 10.24 6.03
CA GLY A 97 11.05 10.92 7.20
C GLY A 97 10.07 11.05 8.36
N HIS A 98 8.77 10.90 8.11
CA HIS A 98 7.70 11.09 9.07
C HIS A 98 7.62 9.95 10.11
N HIS A 99 7.17 10.24 11.33
CA HIS A 99 7.15 9.24 12.42
C HIS A 99 6.26 8.04 12.11
N ILE A 100 5.10 8.26 11.46
CA ILE A 100 4.21 7.19 10.98
C ILE A 100 4.96 6.13 10.17
N MET A 101 5.93 6.56 9.34
CA MET A 101 6.74 5.66 8.52
C MET A 101 7.86 5.03 9.32
N LYS A 102 8.60 5.84 10.09
CA LYS A 102 9.75 5.37 10.88
C LYS A 102 9.38 4.41 11.99
N GLU A 103 8.21 4.57 12.59
CA GLU A 103 7.71 3.75 13.69
C GLU A 103 6.67 2.72 13.23
N HIS A 104 6.49 2.54 11.91
CA HIS A 104 5.57 1.56 11.34
C HIS A 104 4.12 1.66 11.88
N CYS A 105 3.62 2.87 12.17
CA CYS A 105 2.27 3.05 12.73
C CYS A 105 1.14 2.55 11.81
N TYR A 106 1.43 2.39 10.51
CA TYR A 106 0.49 1.84 9.51
C TYR A 106 0.39 0.32 9.55
N TRP A 107 1.39 -0.36 10.12
CA TRP A 107 1.54 -1.82 10.04
C TRP A 107 0.34 -2.59 10.58
N PRO A 108 -0.34 -2.21 11.68
CA PRO A 108 -1.52 -2.92 12.14
C PRO A 108 -2.63 -3.01 11.09
N LEU A 109 -2.87 -1.93 10.35
CA LEU A 109 -3.90 -1.89 9.31
C LEU A 109 -3.51 -2.75 8.10
N VAL A 110 -2.24 -2.73 7.73
CA VAL A 110 -1.69 -3.56 6.66
C VAL A 110 -1.75 -5.05 7.03
N SER A 111 -1.39 -5.38 8.28
CA SER A 111 -1.45 -6.74 8.82
C SER A 111 -2.87 -7.29 8.81
N ASP A 112 -3.84 -6.49 9.25
CA ASP A 112 -5.25 -6.85 9.22
C ASP A 112 -5.76 -7.08 7.79
N LEU A 113 -5.40 -6.18 6.86
CA LEU A 113 -5.73 -6.32 5.45
C LEU A 113 -5.14 -7.61 4.87
N ASN A 114 -3.85 -7.87 5.12
CA ASN A 114 -3.21 -9.11 4.69
C ASN A 114 -3.91 -10.34 5.25
N ASN A 115 -4.28 -10.32 6.52
CA ASN A 115 -4.97 -11.42 7.18
C ASN A 115 -6.32 -11.71 6.51
N VAL A 116 -7.14 -10.70 6.23
CA VAL A 116 -8.44 -10.93 5.57
C VAL A 116 -8.27 -11.37 4.12
N LEU A 117 -7.24 -10.88 3.42
CA LEU A 117 -6.91 -11.27 2.05
C LEU A 117 -6.35 -12.69 1.94
N THR A 118 -6.00 -13.36 3.04
CA THR A 118 -5.66 -14.80 3.00
C THR A 118 -6.88 -15.68 2.71
N HIS A 119 -8.09 -15.18 2.98
CA HIS A 119 -9.34 -15.89 2.68
C HIS A 119 -9.71 -15.67 1.22
N ALA A 120 -9.91 -16.77 0.49
CA ALA A 120 -10.15 -16.71 -0.95
C ALA A 120 -11.44 -15.95 -1.28
N ALA A 121 -12.52 -16.18 -0.52
CA ALA A 121 -13.79 -15.49 -0.73
C ALA A 121 -13.65 -13.97 -0.62
N VAL A 122 -12.90 -13.48 0.37
CA VAL A 122 -12.63 -12.05 0.57
C VAL A 122 -11.76 -11.48 -0.55
N ALA A 123 -10.70 -12.19 -0.95
CA ALA A 123 -9.83 -11.75 -2.04
C ALA A 123 -10.57 -11.64 -3.38
N TYR A 124 -11.50 -12.55 -3.67
CA TYR A 124 -12.33 -12.46 -4.88
C TYR A 124 -13.26 -11.25 -4.86
N GLU A 125 -13.83 -10.88 -3.71
CA GLU A 125 -14.62 -9.63 -3.59
C GLU A 125 -13.75 -8.41 -3.88
N PHE A 126 -12.53 -8.37 -3.33
CA PHE A 126 -11.57 -7.30 -3.60
C PHE A 126 -11.29 -7.16 -5.10
N LEU A 127 -10.99 -8.27 -5.77
CA LEU A 127 -10.62 -8.30 -7.18
C LEU A 127 -11.80 -8.05 -8.13
N SER A 128 -13.04 -8.31 -7.67
CA SER A 128 -14.26 -8.11 -8.46
C SER A 128 -14.75 -6.66 -8.41
N ASP A 129 -14.34 -5.88 -7.41
CA ASP A 129 -14.71 -4.48 -7.26
C ASP A 129 -13.70 -3.55 -7.97
N SER A 130 -14.08 -3.03 -9.13
CA SER A 130 -13.26 -2.08 -9.90
C SER A 130 -13.01 -0.76 -9.17
N ASN A 131 -13.93 -0.30 -8.33
CA ASN A 131 -13.76 0.95 -7.58
C ASN A 131 -12.74 0.77 -6.47
N LEU A 132 -12.86 -0.33 -5.72
CA LEU A 132 -11.90 -0.68 -4.68
C LEU A 132 -10.49 -0.88 -5.25
N LEU A 133 -10.37 -1.59 -6.39
CA LEU A 133 -9.10 -1.73 -7.10
C LEU A 133 -8.51 -0.37 -7.50
N ASN A 134 -9.31 0.53 -8.09
CA ASN A 134 -8.84 1.85 -8.46
C ASN A 134 -8.33 2.65 -7.24
N GLN A 135 -8.99 2.54 -6.09
CA GLN A 135 -8.55 3.19 -4.87
C GLN A 135 -7.28 2.56 -4.30
N TRP A 136 -7.21 1.24 -4.28
CA TRP A 136 -6.00 0.50 -3.90
C TRP A 136 -4.80 0.92 -4.74
N PHE A 137 -4.98 1.06 -6.04
CA PHE A 137 -3.91 1.51 -6.91
C PHE A 137 -3.51 2.98 -6.71
N LYS A 138 -4.46 3.87 -6.38
CA LYS A 138 -4.14 5.24 -5.95
C LYS A 138 -3.33 5.21 -4.65
N PHE A 139 -3.68 4.35 -3.70
CA PHE A 139 -2.88 4.13 -2.50
C PHE A 139 -1.46 3.65 -2.83
N LEU A 140 -1.31 2.63 -3.67
CA LEU A 140 0.00 2.14 -4.12
C LEU A 140 0.85 3.22 -4.80
N SER A 141 0.22 4.14 -5.53
CA SER A 141 0.93 5.23 -6.20
C SER A 141 1.69 6.15 -5.23
N LEU A 142 1.25 6.25 -3.97
CA LEU A 142 1.91 7.06 -2.93
C LEU A 142 3.30 6.53 -2.56
N PHE A 143 3.57 5.23 -2.78
CA PHE A 143 4.87 4.62 -2.54
C PHE A 143 5.78 4.68 -3.79
N GLN A 144 5.23 5.03 -4.95
CA GLN A 144 5.98 5.06 -6.20
C GLN A 144 6.78 6.37 -6.33
N GLY A 145 8.11 6.24 -6.30
CA GLY A 145 9.00 7.40 -6.39
C GLY A 145 9.20 8.13 -5.05
N MET A 146 8.93 7.45 -3.92
CA MET A 146 9.33 7.93 -2.60
C MET A 146 10.85 7.72 -2.37
N ASN A 147 11.43 8.49 -1.44
CA ASN A 147 12.83 8.37 -1.01
C ASN A 147 13.85 8.22 -2.16
N VAL A 148 13.79 9.12 -3.16
CA VAL A 148 14.69 9.09 -4.32
C VAL A 148 16.12 9.39 -3.90
N ASN A 149 17.06 8.52 -4.27
CA ASN A 149 18.48 8.74 -4.06
C ASN A 149 18.97 9.97 -4.84
N GLN A 150 19.54 10.93 -4.11
CA GLN A 150 20.16 12.11 -4.70
C GLN A 150 21.68 11.89 -4.79
N ARG A 151 22.23 12.12 -5.99
CA ARG A 151 23.67 11.98 -6.22
C ARG A 151 24.39 13.21 -5.70
N GLU A 152 25.09 13.07 -4.58
CA GLU A 152 26.03 14.07 -4.10
C GLU A 152 27.36 13.99 -4.88
N LEU A 153 27.79 15.12 -5.45
CA LEU A 153 28.99 15.21 -6.30
C LEU A 153 30.16 15.94 -5.64
N LYS A 154 29.89 16.69 -4.56
CA LYS A 154 30.83 17.68 -4.02
C LYS A 154 31.23 17.45 -2.57
N THR A 155 30.44 16.69 -1.82
CA THR A 155 30.64 16.50 -0.37
C THR A 155 30.66 15.02 -0.05
N HIS A 156 31.54 14.61 0.87
CA HIS A 156 31.50 13.25 1.42
C HIS A 156 30.20 13.09 2.23
N VAL A 157 29.45 12.02 1.96
CA VAL A 157 28.24 11.69 2.74
C VAL A 157 28.72 11.04 4.03
N GLU A 158 28.76 11.80 5.12
CA GLU A 158 29.20 11.29 6.43
C GLU A 158 28.12 10.46 7.13
N PHE A 159 26.84 10.74 6.86
CA PHE A 159 25.69 10.04 7.43
C PHE A 159 24.56 9.92 6.41
N GLU A 160 24.07 8.69 6.22
CA GLU A 160 22.87 8.41 5.44
C GLU A 160 21.68 8.27 6.41
N SER A 161 20.55 8.91 6.12
CA SER A 161 19.38 8.82 6.98
C SER A 161 18.75 7.43 6.90
N ASN A 162 18.30 6.86 8.03
CA ASN A 162 17.57 5.59 8.09
C ASN A 162 16.19 5.62 7.37
N THR A 163 15.88 6.64 6.58
CA THR A 163 14.64 6.78 5.81
C THR A 163 14.53 5.76 4.69
N TYR A 164 15.65 5.23 4.18
CA TYR A 164 15.62 4.15 3.19
C TYR A 164 15.01 2.86 3.75
N TYR A 165 15.24 2.57 5.04
CA TYR A 165 14.65 1.41 5.70
C TYR A 165 13.14 1.54 5.78
N ALA A 166 12.65 2.70 6.21
CA ALA A 166 11.22 3.00 6.26
C ALA A 166 10.56 2.90 4.87
N ALA A 167 11.22 3.40 3.83
CA ALA A 167 10.76 3.28 2.45
C ALA A 167 10.68 1.82 1.99
N PHE A 168 11.77 1.06 2.15
CA PHE A 168 11.84 -0.34 1.75
C PHE A 168 10.81 -1.20 2.49
N SER A 169 10.71 -1.05 3.81
CA SER A 169 9.73 -1.79 4.62
C SER A 169 8.30 -1.47 4.19
N ALA A 170 7.98 -0.20 3.94
CA ALA A 170 6.64 0.17 3.49
C ALA A 170 6.30 -0.40 2.10
N GLU A 171 7.26 -0.40 1.17
CA GLU A 171 7.05 -1.03 -0.14
C GLU A 171 6.83 -2.54 -0.01
N LEU A 172 7.61 -3.22 0.83
CA LEU A 172 7.48 -4.65 1.04
C LEU A 172 6.18 -5.02 1.76
N GLU A 173 5.86 -4.33 2.85
CA GLU A 173 4.76 -4.65 3.75
C GLU A 173 3.43 -4.10 3.25
N ALA A 174 3.37 -2.82 2.89
CA ALA A 174 2.13 -2.14 2.53
C ALA A 174 1.77 -2.28 1.04
N SER A 175 2.73 -2.64 0.18
CA SER A 175 2.48 -2.83 -1.26
C SER A 175 2.63 -4.28 -1.69
N ALA A 176 3.83 -4.86 -1.60
CA ALA A 176 4.13 -6.16 -2.18
C ALA A 176 3.36 -7.30 -1.51
N THR A 177 3.25 -7.28 -0.17
CA THR A 177 2.60 -8.37 0.58
C THR A 177 1.09 -8.48 0.30
N PRO A 178 0.28 -7.39 0.36
CA PRO A 178 -1.14 -7.46 0.00
C PRO A 178 -1.36 -7.81 -1.47
N MET A 179 -0.51 -7.28 -2.36
CA MET A 179 -0.56 -7.65 -3.78
C MET A 179 -0.30 -9.15 -3.98
N TRP A 180 0.70 -9.70 -3.29
CA TRP A 180 0.98 -11.13 -3.33
C TRP A 180 -0.20 -11.95 -2.81
N ALA A 181 -0.79 -11.55 -1.68
CA ALA A 181 -1.97 -12.20 -1.12
C ALA A 181 -3.11 -12.25 -2.15
N LEU A 182 -3.42 -11.12 -2.80
CA LEU A 182 -4.44 -11.04 -3.85
C LEU A 182 -4.15 -11.94 -5.05
N ILE A 183 -2.95 -11.86 -5.63
CA ILE A 183 -2.62 -12.63 -6.84
C ILE A 183 -2.47 -14.13 -6.56
N SER A 184 -2.16 -14.53 -5.33
CA SER A 184 -2.02 -15.93 -4.95
C SER A 184 -3.33 -16.73 -5.12
N HIS A 185 -4.48 -16.04 -5.06
CA HIS A 185 -5.79 -16.64 -5.32
C HIS A 185 -6.13 -16.75 -6.81
N LEU A 186 -5.41 -16.03 -7.68
CA LEU A 186 -5.61 -16.08 -9.12
C LEU A 186 -4.97 -17.35 -9.70
N LYS A 187 -5.82 -18.33 -10.02
CA LYS A 187 -5.38 -19.58 -10.68
C LYS A 187 -5.09 -19.41 -12.18
N SER A 188 -5.46 -18.27 -12.78
CA SER A 188 -5.30 -18.00 -14.22
C SER A 188 -4.07 -17.12 -14.49
N PRO A 189 -3.08 -17.61 -15.26
CA PRO A 189 -1.87 -16.85 -15.61
C PRO A 189 -2.15 -15.52 -16.32
N VAL A 190 -3.26 -15.43 -17.06
CA VAL A 190 -3.63 -14.25 -17.85
C VAL A 190 -4.03 -13.07 -16.96
N ILE A 191 -4.75 -13.33 -15.86
CA ILE A 191 -5.20 -12.27 -14.94
C ILE A 191 -4.01 -11.75 -14.13
N VAL A 192 -3.12 -12.65 -13.69
CA VAL A 192 -1.86 -12.29 -13.03
C VAL A 192 -1.00 -11.41 -13.94
N TYR A 193 -0.86 -11.78 -15.22
CA TYR A 193 -0.13 -10.98 -16.20
C TYR A 193 -0.72 -9.57 -16.38
N ASN A 194 -2.04 -9.46 -16.49
CA ASN A 194 -2.71 -8.17 -16.64
C ASN A 194 -2.59 -7.29 -15.38
N ALA A 195 -2.69 -7.87 -14.18
CA ALA A 195 -2.50 -7.15 -12.93
C ALA A 195 -1.05 -6.63 -12.79
N CYS A 196 -0.06 -7.48 -13.07
CA CYS A 196 1.35 -7.08 -13.09
C CYS A 196 1.65 -6.01 -14.13
N LEU A 197 1.12 -6.15 -15.35
CA LEU A 197 1.25 -5.14 -16.39
C LEU A 197 0.63 -3.81 -15.98
N TRP A 198 -0.52 -3.83 -15.29
CA TRP A 198 -1.19 -2.61 -14.86
C TRP A 198 -0.39 -1.90 -13.77
N THR A 199 0.16 -2.62 -12.79
CA THR A 199 1.10 -2.07 -11.80
C THR A 199 2.35 -1.49 -12.46
N LEU A 200 3.00 -2.25 -13.35
CA LEU A 200 4.19 -1.79 -14.08
C LEU A 200 3.90 -0.58 -14.97
N ARG A 201 2.72 -0.53 -15.60
CA ARG A 201 2.31 0.58 -16.46
C ARG A 201 2.08 1.85 -15.64
N ASN A 202 1.51 1.74 -14.43
CA ASN A 202 1.39 2.89 -13.51
C ASN A 202 2.77 3.38 -13.03
N VAL A 203 3.68 2.47 -12.65
CA VAL A 203 5.07 2.81 -12.30
C VAL A 203 5.77 3.55 -13.45
N VAL A 204 5.63 3.06 -14.68
CA VAL A 204 6.20 3.72 -15.88
C VAL A 204 5.54 5.07 -16.16
N TYR A 205 4.24 5.23 -15.95
CA TYR A 205 3.56 6.52 -16.14
C TYR A 205 4.01 7.60 -15.14
N ILE A 206 4.33 7.22 -13.91
CA ILE A 206 4.86 8.14 -12.90
C ILE A 206 6.33 8.50 -13.19
N ILE A 207 7.13 7.54 -13.67
CA ILE A 207 8.53 7.76 -14.07
C ILE A 207 8.65 8.47 -15.43
N CYS A 208 7.61 8.45 -16.28
CA CYS A 208 7.61 9.11 -17.58
C CYS A 208 6.17 9.55 -18.01
N PRO A 209 5.66 10.70 -17.53
CA PRO A 209 4.34 11.22 -17.89
C PRO A 209 4.19 11.51 -19.40
N LYS A 210 5.30 11.73 -20.14
CA LYS A 210 5.27 11.83 -21.62
C LYS A 210 4.85 10.52 -22.31
N ALA A 211 5.03 9.35 -21.69
CA ALA A 211 4.54 8.08 -22.23
C ALA A 211 3.01 7.95 -22.14
N ALA A 212 2.34 8.73 -21.28
CA ALA A 212 0.88 8.77 -21.15
C ALA A 212 0.20 9.50 -22.32
N ILE A 213 0.89 10.46 -22.94
CA ILE A 213 0.30 11.39 -23.90
C ILE A 213 0.16 10.77 -25.30
N ASN A 214 0.98 9.77 -25.66
CA ASN A 214 1.08 9.28 -27.05
C ASN A 214 0.47 7.91 -27.35
N ASN A 215 -0.22 7.26 -26.39
CA ASN A 215 -0.78 5.90 -26.57
C ASN A 215 0.22 4.89 -27.19
N SER A 216 1.51 5.15 -27.01
CA SER A 216 2.61 4.41 -27.60
C SER A 216 2.68 3.05 -26.92
N ARG A 217 2.50 1.97 -27.69
CA ARG A 217 2.75 0.60 -27.24
C ARG A 217 4.17 0.54 -26.67
N LEU A 218 4.28 0.42 -25.35
CA LEU A 218 5.55 0.11 -24.70
C LEU A 218 5.88 -1.36 -25.01
N PRO A 219 6.97 -1.66 -25.75
CA PRO A 219 7.39 -3.04 -25.93
C PRO A 219 8.04 -3.49 -24.62
N TYR A 220 7.32 -4.29 -23.83
CA TYR A 220 7.88 -4.92 -22.64
C TYR A 220 8.81 -6.06 -23.11
N ILE A 221 10.11 -5.79 -23.17
CA ILE A 221 11.14 -6.83 -23.28
C ILE A 221 11.70 -7.03 -21.87
N LEU A 222 11.42 -8.20 -21.27
CA LEU A 222 12.13 -8.66 -20.08
C LEU A 222 13.58 -8.95 -20.48
N GLN A 223 14.49 -8.04 -20.17
CA GLN A 223 15.94 -8.27 -20.31
C GLN A 223 16.57 -8.34 -18.92
N THR A 224 17.30 -9.43 -18.68
CA THR A 224 18.05 -9.77 -17.46
C THR A 224 19.13 -8.75 -17.13
N PRO A 225 19.62 -8.72 -15.87
CA PRO A 225 20.21 -7.54 -15.27
C PRO A 225 21.69 -7.39 -15.65
N ASP A 226 21.97 -6.66 -16.71
CA ASP A 226 23.27 -6.02 -16.91
C ASP A 226 23.04 -4.68 -17.61
N CYS A 227 23.53 -3.60 -16.99
CA CYS A 227 23.51 -2.20 -17.46
C CYS A 227 22.20 -1.39 -17.28
N TRP A 228 21.98 -0.91 -16.05
CA TRP A 228 21.13 0.26 -15.79
C TRP A 228 21.91 1.56 -16.09
N LEU A 229 21.87 2.04 -17.34
CA LEU A 229 22.24 3.41 -17.70
C LEU A 229 21.00 4.16 -18.20
N PHE A 230 20.20 4.71 -17.28
CA PHE A 230 19.18 5.70 -17.63
C PHE A 230 19.85 7.01 -18.07
N LYS A 231 19.90 7.26 -19.38
CA LYS A 231 20.17 8.60 -19.92
C LYS A 231 18.98 9.51 -19.57
N LYS A 232 19.24 10.60 -18.84
CA LYS A 232 18.25 11.67 -18.60
C LYS A 232 17.68 12.17 -19.94
N PRO A 233 16.36 12.16 -20.16
CA PRO A 233 15.77 12.86 -21.30
C PRO A 233 15.92 14.38 -21.07
N LYS A 234 16.37 15.10 -22.10
CA LYS A 234 16.47 16.56 -22.06
C LYS A 234 15.07 17.16 -21.93
N CYS A 235 14.90 18.03 -20.93
CA CYS A 235 13.75 18.91 -20.85
C CYS A 235 13.93 19.99 -21.93
N TYR A 236 12.99 20.05 -22.87
CA TYR A 236 12.76 21.20 -23.74
C TYR A 236 11.56 21.95 -23.18
#